data_AF-A0A3E0U4F5-F1
#
_entry.id   AF-A0A3E0U4F5-F1
#
_cell.length_a   1.000
_cell.length_b   1.000
_cell.length_c   1.000
_cell.angle_alpha   90.00
_cell.angle_beta   90.00
_cell.angle_gamma   90.00
#
_symmetry.space_group_name_H-M   'P 1'
#
loop_
_entity.id
_entity.type
_entity.pdbx_description
1 polymer ?
#
loop_
_entity_poly.entity_id
_entity_poly.type
_entity_poly.pdbx_seq_one_letter_code
_entity_poly.pdbx_strand_id
1 'polypeptide(L)'
;MSTVDITEIYPILQDKHMYAQSGLSLVTIYDDNWFVRNDYDILSRGQRDYLQTFFHQQGFIQKTGKIMVNGEIEVHFPDPKRVLALSSYFPEMLTPDANYLIAVTPTTFAEALFHQQIANQTDSLDSIKSLIDKCPYNIELLRDISYRTAIEDITKASFDELKRYQQQVIIKKFKRKKAL
;
A
#
# COMPACT_ATOMS: atom_id res chain seq x y z
N MET A 1 19.78 -5.43 -17.97
CA MET A 1 18.87 -6.54 -17.61
C MET A 1 17.56 -5.90 -17.22
N SER A 2 16.47 -6.22 -17.91
CA SER A 2 15.13 -5.78 -17.50
C SER A 2 14.82 -6.44 -16.17
N THR A 3 14.79 -5.66 -15.09
CA THR A 3 14.27 -6.12 -13.80
C THR A 3 12.84 -6.57 -14.03
N VAL A 4 12.59 -7.86 -13.82
CA VAL A 4 11.23 -8.40 -13.92
C VAL A 4 10.41 -7.77 -12.80
N ASP A 5 9.36 -7.08 -13.16
CA ASP A 5 8.47 -6.46 -12.20
C ASP A 5 7.53 -7.51 -11.64
N ILE A 6 7.77 -7.93 -10.41
CA ILE A 6 6.97 -8.93 -9.71
C ILE A 6 5.48 -8.58 -9.63
N THR A 7 5.14 -7.29 -9.70
CA THR A 7 3.75 -6.81 -9.73
C THR A 7 3.05 -7.15 -11.05
N GLU A 8 3.81 -7.43 -12.12
CA GLU A 8 3.31 -7.89 -13.42
C GLU A 8 3.32 -9.41 -13.56
N ILE A 9 4.15 -10.12 -12.77
CA ILE A 9 4.27 -11.59 -12.82
C ILE A 9 2.99 -12.28 -12.33
N TYR A 10 2.39 -11.75 -11.27
CA TYR A 10 1.17 -12.29 -10.67
C TYR A 10 -0.03 -11.42 -11.05
N PRO A 11 -1.25 -11.98 -11.11
CA PRO A 11 -2.46 -11.23 -11.47
C PRO A 11 -2.92 -10.23 -10.38
N ILE A 12 -1.99 -9.67 -9.61
CA ILE A 12 -2.22 -8.67 -8.56
C ILE A 12 -2.95 -7.46 -9.15
N LEU A 13 -2.54 -6.99 -10.33
CA LEU A 13 -3.16 -5.85 -11.00
C LEU A 13 -4.59 -6.12 -11.45
N GLN A 14 -4.95 -7.40 -11.64
CA GLN A 14 -6.29 -7.87 -12.03
C GLN A 14 -7.21 -8.04 -10.82
N ASP A 15 -6.67 -8.16 -9.61
CA ASP A 15 -7.47 -8.26 -8.40
C ASP A 15 -8.21 -6.94 -8.13
N LYS A 16 -9.48 -7.07 -7.75
CA LYS A 16 -10.42 -5.96 -7.54
C LYS A 16 -10.19 -5.18 -6.24
N HIS A 17 -9.40 -5.71 -5.33
CA HIS A 17 -9.18 -5.18 -3.98
C HIS A 17 -7.72 -4.90 -3.69
N MET A 18 -6.79 -5.50 -4.44
CA MET A 18 -5.37 -5.27 -4.31
C MET A 18 -4.88 -4.12 -5.19
N TYR A 19 -3.85 -3.44 -4.69
CA TYR A 19 -3.10 -2.44 -5.42
C TYR A 19 -1.60 -2.77 -5.37
N ALA A 20 -0.96 -2.65 -6.51
CA ALA A 20 0.47 -2.65 -6.70
C ALA A 20 0.78 -1.70 -7.87
N GLN A 21 2.02 -1.23 -7.96
CA GLN A 21 2.44 -0.32 -9.01
C GLN A 21 3.85 -0.68 -9.46
N SER A 22 4.09 -0.58 -10.77
CA SER A 22 5.42 -0.80 -11.30
C SER A 22 6.45 0.14 -10.70
N GLY A 23 7.67 -0.38 -10.51
CA GLY A 23 8.77 0.35 -9.88
C GLY A 23 8.73 0.38 -8.35
N LEU A 24 7.82 -0.37 -7.72
CA LEU A 24 7.80 -0.63 -6.28
C LEU A 24 7.55 -2.12 -6.02
N SER A 25 8.32 -2.71 -5.10
CA SER A 25 8.07 -4.08 -4.62
C SER A 25 7.05 -4.11 -3.49
N LEU A 26 5.95 -3.38 -3.66
CA LEU A 26 4.92 -3.19 -2.65
C LEU A 26 3.58 -3.74 -3.14
N VAL A 27 2.80 -4.30 -2.22
CA VAL A 27 1.40 -4.68 -2.45
C VAL A 27 0.56 -4.24 -1.27
N THR A 28 -0.65 -3.76 -1.54
CA THR A 28 -1.62 -3.39 -0.52
C THR A 28 -3.02 -3.86 -0.88
N ILE A 29 -3.91 -3.85 0.10
CA ILE A 29 -5.30 -4.25 -0.06
C ILE A 29 -6.22 -3.38 0.81
N TYR A 30 -7.42 -3.12 0.29
CA TYR A 30 -8.47 -2.41 0.99
C TYR A 30 -9.61 -3.33 1.45
N ASP A 31 -9.85 -3.35 2.77
CA ASP A 31 -10.79 -4.25 3.47
C ASP A 31 -12.21 -3.65 3.58
N ASP A 32 -12.45 -2.55 4.31
CA ASP A 32 -13.80 -1.90 4.35
C ASP A 32 -13.89 -0.48 4.93
N ASN A 33 -15.12 0.07 4.84
CA ASN A 33 -15.78 1.31 5.30
C ASN A 33 -15.29 2.04 6.57
N TRP A 34 -14.41 1.45 7.38
CA TRP A 34 -13.85 2.07 8.59
C TRP A 34 -12.38 2.49 8.37
N PHE A 35 -12.14 3.14 7.22
CA PHE A 35 -10.81 3.57 6.75
C PHE A 35 -9.98 4.35 7.78
N VAL A 36 -10.62 5.13 8.65
CA VAL A 36 -9.92 5.92 9.69
C VAL A 36 -9.41 5.03 10.82
N ARG A 37 -10.13 3.95 11.17
CA ARG A 37 -9.87 3.19 12.41
C ARG A 37 -8.96 1.98 12.27
N ASN A 38 -8.83 1.43 11.06
CA ASN A 38 -8.11 0.17 10.85
C ASN A 38 -6.76 0.34 10.15
N ASP A 39 -6.47 1.53 9.61
CA ASP A 39 -5.25 1.81 8.85
C ASP A 39 -4.16 2.50 9.72
N TYR A 40 -4.10 2.14 11.01
CA TYR A 40 -3.12 2.68 11.98
C TYR A 40 -1.82 1.85 11.97
N ASP A 41 -1.20 1.68 10.81
CA ASP A 41 0.18 1.18 10.63
C ASP A 41 0.37 -0.35 10.45
N ILE A 42 -0.68 -1.16 10.54
CA ILE A 42 -0.58 -2.62 10.41
C ILE A 42 -1.72 -3.15 9.56
N LEU A 43 -1.41 -4.14 8.70
CA LEU A 43 -2.45 -4.89 8.01
C LEU A 43 -3.39 -5.55 9.03
N SER A 44 -4.69 -5.28 8.90
CA SER A 44 -5.73 -5.97 9.64
C SER A 44 -5.60 -7.48 9.43
N ARG A 45 -6.18 -8.27 10.36
CA ARG A 45 -6.26 -9.71 10.17
C ARG A 45 -6.96 -10.08 8.85
N GLY A 46 -8.05 -9.40 8.51
CA GLY A 46 -8.77 -9.62 7.24
C GLY A 46 -7.92 -9.31 6.00
N GLN A 47 -7.18 -8.20 6.03
CA GLN A 47 -6.24 -7.84 4.96
C GLN A 47 -5.15 -8.91 4.80
N ARG A 48 -4.56 -9.36 5.92
CA ARG A 48 -3.52 -10.38 5.91
C ARG A 48 -4.06 -11.72 5.40
N ASP A 49 -5.22 -12.16 5.91
CA ASP A 49 -5.85 -13.42 5.52
C ASP A 49 -6.22 -13.42 4.03
N TYR A 50 -6.70 -12.29 3.49
CA TYR A 50 -6.97 -12.16 2.06
C TYR A 50 -5.70 -12.27 1.23
N LEU A 51 -4.65 -11.51 1.57
CA LEU A 51 -3.38 -11.55 0.84
C LEU A 51 -2.77 -12.96 0.89
N GLN A 52 -2.78 -13.60 2.06
CA GLN A 52 -2.29 -14.98 2.20
C GLN A 52 -3.09 -15.95 1.33
N THR A 53 -4.42 -15.82 1.32
CA THR A 53 -5.29 -16.64 0.46
C THR A 53 -4.99 -16.42 -1.01
N PHE A 54 -4.85 -15.17 -1.44
CA PHE A 54 -4.50 -14.80 -2.81
C PHE A 54 -3.16 -15.44 -3.22
N PHE A 55 -2.09 -15.24 -2.44
CA PHE A 55 -0.78 -15.77 -2.77
C PHE A 55 -0.74 -17.30 -2.71
N HIS A 56 -1.48 -17.92 -1.80
CA HIS A 56 -1.62 -19.38 -1.77
C HIS A 56 -2.26 -19.92 -3.06
N GLN A 57 -3.25 -19.22 -3.64
CA GLN A 57 -3.85 -19.59 -4.93
C GLN A 57 -2.85 -19.44 -6.09
N GLN A 58 -1.83 -18.59 -5.95
CA GLN A 58 -0.74 -18.43 -6.92
C GLN A 58 0.44 -19.40 -6.67
N GLY A 59 0.28 -20.39 -5.79
CA GLY A 59 1.30 -21.41 -5.51
C GLY A 59 2.33 -21.04 -4.44
N PHE A 60 2.17 -19.92 -3.74
CA PHE A 60 3.02 -19.62 -2.60
C PHE A 60 2.70 -20.52 -1.40
N ILE A 61 3.73 -20.91 -0.67
CA ILE A 61 3.63 -21.68 0.57
C ILE A 61 4.09 -20.85 1.76
N GLN A 62 3.47 -21.04 2.92
CA GLN A 62 3.89 -20.35 4.15
C GLN A 62 5.22 -20.92 4.66
N LYS A 63 6.29 -20.12 4.65
CA LYS A 63 7.62 -20.48 5.19
C LYS A 63 7.74 -20.16 6.67
N THR A 64 7.28 -18.97 7.05
CA THR A 64 7.14 -18.53 8.46
C THR A 64 5.85 -17.75 8.59
N GLY A 65 5.38 -17.40 9.80
CA GLY A 65 4.19 -16.55 9.94
C GLY A 65 4.25 -15.21 9.18
N LYS A 66 5.45 -14.75 8.79
CA LYS A 66 5.70 -13.46 8.14
C LYS A 66 6.12 -13.57 6.67
N ILE A 67 6.42 -14.78 6.18
CA ILE A 67 6.98 -14.98 4.85
C ILE A 67 6.24 -16.10 4.15
N MET A 68 5.76 -15.83 2.95
CA MET A 68 5.33 -16.84 1.99
C MET A 68 6.33 -16.92 0.84
N VAL A 69 6.55 -18.09 0.27
CA VAL A 69 7.54 -18.29 -0.79
C VAL A 69 6.99 -19.08 -1.98
N ASN A 70 7.46 -18.75 -3.18
CA ASN A 70 7.26 -19.53 -4.41
C ASN A 70 8.56 -19.52 -5.22
N GLY A 71 9.34 -20.61 -5.13
CA GLY A 71 10.70 -20.64 -5.68
C GLY A 71 11.62 -19.66 -4.96
N GLU A 72 12.23 -18.75 -5.72
CA GLU A 72 13.10 -17.67 -5.20
C GLU A 72 12.33 -16.42 -4.76
N ILE A 73 11.02 -16.40 -4.99
CA ILE A 73 10.18 -15.23 -4.73
C ILE A 73 9.60 -15.29 -3.31
N GLU A 74 9.76 -14.23 -2.53
CA GLU A 74 9.24 -14.09 -1.17
C GLU A 74 8.16 -12.99 -1.07
N VAL A 75 7.11 -13.23 -0.29
CA VAL A 75 6.12 -12.21 0.12
C VAL A 75 6.25 -11.98 1.61
N HIS A 76 6.60 -10.75 1.99
CA HIS A 76 6.86 -10.33 3.35
C HIS A 76 5.63 -9.63 3.93
N PHE A 77 5.20 -10.08 5.11
CA PHE A 77 4.15 -9.47 5.90
C PHE A 77 4.78 -8.80 7.13
N PRO A 78 4.67 -7.47 7.28
CA PRO A 78 5.30 -6.73 8.36
C PRO A 78 4.77 -7.17 9.72
N ASP A 79 5.61 -6.99 10.73
CA ASP A 79 5.21 -7.21 12.11
C ASP A 79 4.23 -6.14 12.57
N PRO A 80 3.24 -6.52 13.40
CA PRO A 80 2.47 -5.56 14.16
C PRO A 80 3.41 -4.67 15.01
N LYS A 81 3.53 -3.39 14.69
CA LYS A 81 4.22 -2.44 15.58
C LYS A 81 3.40 -2.26 16.86
N ARG A 82 4.07 -2.22 18.02
CA ARG A 82 3.38 -1.99 19.31
C ARG A 82 2.94 -0.53 19.51
N VAL A 83 3.41 0.38 18.66
CA VAL A 83 3.12 1.82 18.72
C VAL A 83 2.30 2.17 17.49
N LEU A 84 1.10 2.69 17.72
CA LEU A 84 0.18 3.18 16.70
C LEU A 84 0.52 4.63 16.31
N ALA A 85 0.09 5.01 15.12
CA ALA A 85 0.32 6.30 14.48
C ALA A 85 1.80 6.65 14.24
N LEU A 86 2.61 5.65 13.85
CA LEU A 86 3.98 5.86 13.39
C LEU A 86 4.15 5.44 11.94
N SER A 87 4.98 6.20 11.22
CA SER A 87 5.47 5.80 9.91
C SER A 87 6.02 4.37 9.93
N SER A 88 5.53 3.57 8.98
CA SER A 88 6.03 2.22 8.70
C SER A 88 6.85 2.16 7.43
N TYR A 89 7.01 3.30 6.75
CA TYR A 89 7.93 3.46 5.65
C TYR A 89 9.38 3.25 6.10
N PHE A 90 10.16 2.67 5.19
CA PHE A 90 11.61 2.65 5.26
C PHE A 90 12.18 2.78 3.83
N PRO A 91 13.35 3.43 3.63
CA PRO A 91 13.85 3.80 2.31
C PRO A 91 13.97 2.63 1.31
N GLU A 92 14.23 1.42 1.79
CA GLU A 92 14.35 0.22 0.97
C GLU A 92 13.04 -0.12 0.24
N MET A 93 11.88 0.40 0.68
CA MET A 93 10.63 0.29 -0.07
C MET A 93 10.66 0.97 -1.45
N LEU A 94 11.56 1.93 -1.67
CA LEU A 94 11.76 2.58 -2.96
C LEU A 94 12.71 1.81 -3.89
N THR A 95 13.36 0.76 -3.38
CA THR A 95 14.29 -0.07 -4.15
C THR A 95 13.52 -1.30 -4.61
N PRO A 96 13.02 -1.34 -5.86
CA PRO A 96 12.35 -2.52 -6.36
C PRO A 96 13.31 -3.71 -6.38
N ASP A 97 12.79 -4.85 -5.93
CA ASP A 97 13.46 -6.14 -5.92
C ASP A 97 12.61 -7.17 -6.66
N ALA A 98 13.22 -7.90 -7.59
CA ALA A 98 12.54 -8.90 -8.40
C ALA A 98 12.17 -10.17 -7.60
N ASN A 99 12.79 -10.38 -6.44
CA ASN A 99 12.66 -11.58 -5.64
C ASN A 99 11.77 -11.39 -4.41
N TYR A 100 11.29 -10.18 -4.10
CA TYR A 100 10.32 -10.05 -3.03
C TYR A 100 9.26 -8.97 -3.24
N LEU A 101 8.14 -9.17 -2.56
CA LEU A 101 7.06 -8.21 -2.38
C LEU A 101 6.85 -7.96 -0.90
N ILE A 102 6.61 -6.71 -0.53
CA ILE A 102 6.27 -6.32 0.84
C ILE A 102 4.79 -5.94 0.88
N ALA A 103 4.01 -6.68 1.66
CA ALA A 103 2.63 -6.36 1.94
C ALA A 103 2.56 -5.20 2.93
N VAL A 104 1.98 -4.06 2.54
CA VAL A 104 1.91 -2.86 3.36
C VAL A 104 0.49 -2.32 3.45
N THR A 105 0.23 -1.48 4.44
CA THR A 105 -1.07 -0.80 4.52
C THR A 105 -1.23 0.25 3.41
N PRO A 106 -2.47 0.64 3.04
CA PRO A 106 -2.68 1.70 2.05
C PRO A 106 -1.98 3.01 2.43
N THR A 107 -1.97 3.39 3.72
CA THR A 107 -1.25 4.59 4.18
C THR A 107 0.26 4.48 4.00
N THR A 108 0.85 3.33 4.31
CA THR A 108 2.30 3.11 4.10
C THR A 108 2.64 3.11 2.61
N PHE A 109 1.76 2.55 1.77
CA PHE A 109 1.92 2.60 0.31
C PHE A 109 1.89 4.05 -0.19
N ALA A 110 0.94 4.86 0.28
CA ALA A 110 0.86 6.28 -0.05
C ALA A 110 2.12 7.04 0.38
N GLU A 111 2.64 6.77 1.58
CA GLU A 111 3.89 7.35 2.09
C GLU A 111 5.07 7.05 1.15
N ALA A 112 5.21 5.78 0.72
CA ALA A 112 6.24 5.39 -0.24
C ALA A 112 6.09 6.14 -1.59
N LEU A 113 4.86 6.33 -2.08
CA LEU A 113 4.61 7.08 -3.31
C LEU A 113 5.01 8.57 -3.20
N PHE A 114 4.77 9.22 -2.05
CA PHE A 114 5.24 10.59 -1.84
C PHE A 114 6.77 10.68 -1.77
N HIS A 115 7.42 9.72 -1.11
CA HIS A 115 8.88 9.66 -1.11
C HIS A 115 9.45 9.39 -2.52
N GLN A 116 8.78 8.55 -3.31
CA GLN A 116 9.13 8.30 -4.71
C GLN A 116 8.99 9.56 -5.57
N GLN A 117 7.96 10.39 -5.35
CA GLN A 117 7.78 11.67 -6.04
C GLN A 117 8.96 12.62 -5.82
N ILE A 118 9.43 12.73 -4.56
CA ILE A 118 10.61 13.52 -4.22
C ILE A 118 11.85 12.96 -4.91
N ALA A 119 12.08 11.65 -4.81
CA ALA A 119 13.24 11.00 -5.42
C ALA A 119 13.28 11.18 -6.94
N ASN A 120 12.12 11.15 -7.58
CA ASN A 120 11.97 11.30 -9.03
C ASN A 120 11.78 12.75 -9.49
N GLN A 121 11.74 13.72 -8.57
CA GLN A 121 11.49 15.14 -8.84
C GLN A 121 10.22 15.38 -9.68
N THR A 122 9.12 14.75 -9.28
CA THR A 122 7.82 14.86 -9.94
C THR A 122 6.74 15.34 -8.99
N ASP A 123 5.87 16.23 -9.48
CA ASP A 123 4.74 16.78 -8.72
C ASP A 123 3.39 16.11 -9.10
N SER A 124 3.40 15.08 -9.95
CA SER A 124 2.16 14.42 -10.38
C SER A 124 1.53 13.59 -9.26
N LEU A 125 0.27 13.86 -8.95
CA LEU A 125 -0.55 13.08 -8.01
C LEU A 125 -1.22 11.85 -8.63
N ASP A 126 -0.92 11.49 -9.88
CA ASP A 126 -1.63 10.44 -10.61
C ASP A 126 -1.51 9.07 -9.92
N SER A 127 -0.31 8.71 -9.46
CA SER A 127 -0.07 7.46 -8.72
C SER A 127 -0.84 7.42 -7.39
N ILE A 128 -0.94 8.55 -6.69
CA ILE A 128 -1.71 8.67 -5.45
C ILE A 128 -3.22 8.54 -5.74
N LYS A 129 -3.71 9.18 -6.80
CA LYS A 129 -5.12 9.07 -7.21
C LYS A 129 -5.46 7.65 -7.66
N SER A 130 -4.56 6.99 -8.38
CA SER A 130 -4.65 5.57 -8.78
C SER A 130 -4.74 4.65 -7.56
N LEU A 131 -3.92 4.90 -6.52
CA LEU A 131 -4.04 4.21 -5.24
C LEU A 131 -5.42 4.45 -4.62
N ILE A 132 -5.86 5.69 -4.47
CA ILE A 132 -7.18 6.03 -3.89
C ILE A 132 -8.33 5.33 -4.62
N ASP A 133 -8.23 5.20 -5.95
CA ASP A 133 -9.26 4.58 -6.77
C ASP A 133 -9.50 3.09 -6.49
N LYS A 134 -8.51 2.40 -5.94
CA LYS A 134 -8.55 0.97 -5.57
C LYS A 134 -8.51 0.76 -4.05
N CYS A 135 -7.58 1.42 -3.38
CA CYS A 135 -7.31 1.35 -1.94
C CYS A 135 -7.21 2.75 -1.31
N PRO A 136 -8.35 3.36 -0.92
CA PRO A 136 -8.34 4.55 -0.07
C PRO A 136 -7.49 4.34 1.18
N TYR A 137 -6.81 5.40 1.63
CA TYR A 137 -5.90 5.37 2.77
C TYR A 137 -6.25 6.43 3.83
N ASN A 138 -5.65 6.33 5.01
CA ASN A 138 -5.82 7.32 6.07
C ASN A 138 -4.98 8.58 5.79
N ILE A 139 -5.57 9.50 5.02
CA ILE A 139 -4.92 10.75 4.62
C ILE A 139 -4.58 11.68 5.80
N GLU A 140 -5.36 11.63 6.87
CA GLU A 140 -5.11 12.44 8.08
C GLU A 140 -3.91 11.90 8.83
N LEU A 141 -3.82 10.57 8.99
CA LEU A 141 -2.66 9.92 9.56
C LEU A 141 -1.40 10.22 8.74
N LEU A 142 -1.45 10.07 7.41
CA LEU A 142 -0.29 10.35 6.56
C LEU A 142 0.24 11.77 6.77
N ARG A 143 -0.65 12.76 6.81
CA ARG A 143 -0.26 14.16 7.07
C ARG A 143 0.40 14.30 8.44
N ASP A 144 -0.15 13.65 9.46
CA ASP A 144 0.35 13.76 10.83
C ASP A 144 1.72 13.08 11.01
N ILE A 145 1.95 11.92 10.40
CA ILE A 145 3.27 11.22 10.43
C ILE A 145 4.31 11.87 9.52
N SER A 146 3.88 12.68 8.54
CA SER A 146 4.77 13.41 7.62
C SER A 146 5.39 14.67 8.24
N TYR A 147 5.00 15.04 9.46
CA TYR A 147 5.53 16.25 10.10
C TYR A 147 7.05 16.17 10.32
N ARG A 148 7.79 17.18 9.88
CA ARG A 148 9.25 17.29 9.89
C ARG A 148 9.98 16.21 9.09
N THR A 149 9.32 15.64 8.07
CA THR A 149 9.94 14.71 7.14
C THR A 149 10.11 15.34 5.75
N ALA A 150 10.81 14.65 4.85
CA ALA A 150 10.99 15.14 3.48
C ALA A 150 9.67 15.37 2.72
N ILE A 151 8.62 14.61 3.06
CA ILE A 151 7.32 14.66 2.39
C ILE A 151 6.33 15.66 3.02
N GLU A 152 6.74 16.42 4.04
CA GLU A 152 5.85 17.35 4.75
C GLU A 152 5.20 18.38 3.81
N ASP A 153 6.00 19.05 2.98
CA ASP A 153 5.52 20.15 2.16
C ASP A 153 4.56 19.66 1.07
N ILE A 154 4.89 18.56 0.40
CA ILE A 154 4.06 17.97 -0.67
C ILE A 154 2.76 17.38 -0.11
N THR A 155 2.81 16.73 1.06
CA THR A 155 1.60 16.18 1.70
C THR A 155 0.67 17.29 2.20
N LYS A 156 1.22 18.40 2.72
CA LYS A 156 0.42 19.59 3.07
C LYS A 156 -0.21 20.25 1.85
N ALA A 157 0.57 20.47 0.79
CA ALA A 157 0.10 21.15 -0.42
C ALA A 157 -1.01 20.36 -1.13
N SER A 158 -0.92 19.03 -1.15
CA SER A 158 -1.88 18.14 -1.83
C SER A 158 -3.07 17.70 -0.96
N PHE A 159 -3.05 18.00 0.35
CA PHE A 159 -4.01 17.45 1.32
C PHE A 159 -5.48 17.69 0.94
N ASP A 160 -5.87 18.94 0.66
CA ASP A 160 -7.27 19.29 0.40
C ASP A 160 -7.78 18.70 -0.91
N GLU A 161 -6.93 18.67 -1.95
CA GLU A 161 -7.28 18.05 -3.23
C GLU A 161 -7.51 16.55 -3.08
N LEU A 162 -6.56 15.85 -2.47
CA LEU A 162 -6.62 14.40 -2.28
C LEU A 162 -7.75 14.00 -1.33
N LYS A 163 -8.00 14.79 -0.28
CA LYS A 163 -9.13 14.56 0.65
C LYS A 163 -10.47 14.66 -0.08
N ARG A 164 -10.66 15.69 -0.91
CA ARG A 164 -11.88 15.84 -1.73
C ARG A 164 -12.01 14.71 -2.75
N TYR A 165 -10.93 14.37 -3.44
CA TYR A 165 -10.91 13.28 -4.42
C TYR A 165 -11.31 11.95 -3.77
N GLN A 166 -10.67 11.59 -2.66
CA GLN A 166 -10.96 10.37 -1.92
C GLN A 166 -12.42 10.32 -1.42
N GLN A 167 -12.97 11.44 -0.93
CA GLN A 167 -14.39 11.50 -0.54
C GLN A 167 -15.32 11.16 -1.72
N GLN A 168 -15.05 11.70 -2.92
CA GLN A 168 -15.85 11.40 -4.10
C GLN A 168 -15.74 9.92 -4.50
N VAL A 169 -14.53 9.36 -4.48
CA VAL A 169 -14.27 7.95 -4.77
C VAL A 169 -15.00 7.05 -3.77
N ILE A 170 -14.94 7.36 -2.47
CA ILE A 170 -15.64 6.61 -1.42
C ILE A 170 -17.15 6.63 -1.65
N ILE A 171 -17.74 7.80 -1.90
CA ILE A 171 -19.19 7.93 -2.15
C ILE A 171 -19.62 7.11 -3.38
N LYS A 172 -18.82 7.13 -4.44
CA LYS A 172 -19.13 6.47 -5.72
C LYS A 172 -18.91 4.96 -5.69
N LYS A 173 -17.81 4.49 -5.09
CA LYS A 173 -17.34 3.10 -5.20
C LYS A 173 -17.50 2.29 -3.91
N PHE A 174 -17.33 2.91 -2.76
CA PHE A 174 -17.14 2.19 -1.49
C PHE A 174 -18.30 2.29 -0.52
N LYS A 175 -19.22 3.25 -0.66
CA LYS A 175 -20.38 3.46 0.25
C LYS A 175 -21.24 2.22 0.52
N ARG A 176 -21.21 1.22 -0.37
CA ARG A 176 -21.95 -0.05 -0.26
C ARG A 176 -21.04 -1.28 -0.24
N LYS A 177 -19.72 -1.10 -0.15
CA LYS A 177 -18.78 -2.22 -0.05
C LYS A 177 -19.03 -2.95 1.27
N LYS A 178 -18.99 -4.28 1.23
CA LYS A 178 -18.97 -5.12 2.42
C LYS A 178 -17.52 -5.39 2.80
N ALA A 179 -17.23 -5.50 4.09
CA ALA A 179 -15.93 -5.93 4.57
C ALA A 179 -15.52 -7.28 3.99
N LEU A 180 -14.21 -7.44 3.79
CA LEU A 180 -13.63 -8.67 3.25
C LEU A 180 -13.65 -9.78 4.30
#